data_AF-A0AAU9ISZ3-F1
#
_entry.id   AF-A0AAU9ISZ3-F1
#
_cell.length_a   1.000
_cell.length_b   1.000
_cell.length_c   1.000
_cell.angle_alpha   90.00
_cell.angle_beta   90.00
_cell.angle_gamma   90.00
#
_symmetry.space_group_name_H-M   'P 1'
#
loop_
_entity.id
_entity.type
_entity.pdbx_description
1 polymer ?
#
loop_
_entity_poly.entity_id
_entity_poly.type
_entity_poly.pdbx_seq_one_letter_code
_entity_poly.pdbx_strand_id
1 'polypeptide(L)'
;MKIPFLIGIGIIPGVTVAGIVSKYYQPNEVSGRWVFQGIDIRLERNLARKIMQTWGKKMSLKYKEENFPFLEEIYKKIVANYPVKLPGKLHFLRSDEFILNILPTGDAFISSGAIKDLDESGIANVIAHEFSHLKLFHAQEHIGYSRPITLLVAWMSRNNHHTTERLRTYLLNSRYNEQEETEAQELTKAYLAKTKYHETHYNCLRSAN
;
A
#
# COMPACT_ATOMS: atom_id res chain seq x y z
N MET A 1 -14.75 24.38 45.22
CA MET A 1 -13.78 23.91 44.22
C MET A 1 -13.90 24.80 42.98
N LYS A 2 -12.84 25.51 42.57
CA LYS A 2 -12.94 26.56 41.54
C LYS A 2 -13.01 25.94 40.14
N ILE A 3 -14.16 26.08 39.48
CA ILE A 3 -14.49 25.73 38.09
C ILE A 3 -13.35 25.94 37.05
N PRO A 4 -12.53 27.03 37.09
CA PRO A 4 -11.40 27.19 36.16
C PRO A 4 -10.34 26.08 36.21
N PHE A 5 -10.18 25.37 37.34
CA PHE A 5 -9.20 24.28 37.46
C PHE A 5 -9.64 23.02 36.69
N LEU A 6 -10.94 22.69 36.69
CA LEU A 6 -11.48 21.55 35.96
C LEU A 6 -11.49 21.78 34.44
N ILE A 7 -11.69 23.03 34.00
CA ILE A 7 -11.61 23.43 32.59
C ILE A 7 -10.17 23.28 32.07
N GLY A 8 -9.16 23.64 32.87
CA GLY A 8 -7.75 23.45 32.52
C GLY A 8 -7.36 21.98 32.35
N ILE A 9 -7.91 21.08 33.17
CA ILE A 9 -7.63 19.63 33.11
C ILE A 9 -8.26 18.96 31.89
N GLY A 10 -9.39 19.47 31.37
CA GLY A 10 -10.03 18.92 30.17
C GLY A 10 -9.48 19.48 28.85
N ILE A 11 -9.22 20.79 28.79
CA ILE A 11 -8.83 21.47 27.55
C ILE A 11 -7.38 21.15 27.17
N ILE A 12 -6.46 21.14 28.13
CA ILE A 12 -5.03 20.92 27.84
C ILE A 12 -4.78 19.54 27.20
N PRO A 13 -5.34 18.42 27.73
CA PRO A 13 -5.25 17.13 27.07
C PRO A 13 -5.94 17.11 25.70
N GLY A 14 -7.11 17.74 25.56
CA GLY A 14 -7.84 17.80 24.29
C GLY A 14 -7.04 18.49 23.19
N VAL A 15 -6.47 19.66 23.47
CA VAL A 15 -5.63 20.42 22.52
C VAL A 15 -4.32 19.66 22.23
N THR A 16 -3.74 19.01 23.23
CA THR A 16 -2.51 18.21 23.05
C THR A 16 -2.78 17.01 22.15
N VAL A 17 -3.87 16.27 22.37
CA VAL A 17 -4.27 15.15 21.52
C VAL A 17 -4.59 15.63 20.11
N ALA A 18 -5.34 16.73 19.95
CA ALA A 18 -5.63 17.30 18.64
C ALA A 18 -4.35 17.70 17.89
N GLY A 19 -3.40 18.33 18.56
CA GLY A 19 -2.11 18.72 17.98
C GLY A 19 -1.19 17.54 17.66
N ILE A 20 -1.32 16.40 18.36
CA ILE A 20 -0.61 15.16 18.03
C ILE A 20 -1.28 14.49 16.83
N VAL A 21 -2.61 14.37 16.85
CA VAL A 21 -3.39 13.72 15.79
C VAL A 21 -3.29 14.48 14.47
N SER A 22 -3.29 15.82 14.49
CA SER A 22 -3.19 16.64 13.28
C SER A 22 -1.90 16.42 12.50
N LYS A 23 -0.80 16.02 13.16
CA LYS A 23 0.47 15.68 12.48
C LYS A 23 0.39 14.44 11.61
N TYR A 24 -0.61 13.59 11.82
CA TYR A 24 -0.85 12.39 11.02
C TYR A 24 -1.81 12.65 9.86
N TYR A 25 -2.40 13.85 9.76
CA TYR A 25 -3.16 14.23 8.60
C TYR A 25 -2.24 14.87 7.57
N GLN A 26 -2.23 14.34 6.35
CA GLN A 26 -1.52 14.91 5.22
C GLN A 26 -2.50 15.15 4.08
N PRO A 27 -2.32 16.19 3.25
CA PRO A 27 -3.09 16.34 2.03
C PRO A 27 -2.65 15.27 1.02
N ASN A 28 -3.61 14.63 0.37
CA ASN A 28 -3.39 13.79 -0.80
C ASN A 28 -2.89 14.67 -1.95
N GLU A 29 -1.76 14.31 -2.56
CA GLU A 29 -1.09 15.13 -3.58
C GLU A 29 -1.86 15.24 -4.91
N VAL A 30 -2.85 14.36 -5.13
CA VAL A 30 -3.70 14.35 -6.33
C VAL A 30 -5.00 15.11 -6.09
N SER A 31 -5.75 14.77 -5.03
CA SER A 31 -7.08 15.35 -4.78
C SER A 31 -7.10 16.54 -3.81
N GLY A 32 -6.03 16.74 -3.04
CA GLY A 32 -5.99 17.71 -1.95
C GLY A 32 -6.80 17.32 -0.71
N ARG A 33 -7.45 16.15 -0.69
CA ARG A 33 -8.20 15.64 0.47
C ARG A 33 -7.25 15.36 1.63
N TRP A 34 -7.68 15.66 2.85
CA TRP A 34 -6.92 15.28 4.06
C TRP A 34 -7.07 13.79 4.35
N VAL A 35 -5.94 13.09 4.39
CA VAL A 35 -5.84 11.66 4.65
C VAL A 35 -5.09 11.41 5.95
N PHE A 36 -5.55 10.44 6.74
CA PHE A 36 -4.91 10.08 7.99
C PHE A 36 -3.88 8.96 7.75
N GLN A 37 -2.61 9.29 7.93
CA GLN A 37 -1.48 8.37 7.83
C GLN A 37 -1.04 7.97 9.23
N GLY A 38 -1.76 7.02 9.82
CA GLY A 38 -1.51 6.57 11.19
C GLY A 38 -0.24 5.74 11.40
N ILE A 39 0.43 5.32 10.31
CA ILE A 39 1.60 4.44 10.36
C ILE A 39 2.80 5.13 9.74
N ASP A 40 3.87 5.28 10.53
CA ASP A 40 5.16 5.71 9.99
C ASP A 40 5.70 4.70 8.95
N ILE A 41 6.26 5.22 7.86
CA ILE A 41 6.77 4.42 6.74
C ILE A 41 7.80 3.36 7.16
N ARG A 42 8.58 3.59 8.23
CA ARG A 42 9.54 2.58 8.74
C ARG A 42 8.80 1.44 9.42
N LEU A 43 7.76 1.76 10.19
CA LEU A 43 6.92 0.74 10.83
C LEU A 43 6.20 -0.09 9.76
N GLU A 44 5.61 0.56 8.76
CA GLU A 44 4.95 -0.12 7.64
C GLU A 44 5.91 -1.06 6.90
N ARG A 45 7.13 -0.62 6.59
CA ARG A 45 8.16 -1.48 5.98
C ARG A 45 8.58 -2.63 6.88
N ASN A 46 8.70 -2.42 8.19
CA ASN A 46 9.01 -3.50 9.14
C ASN A 46 7.90 -4.56 9.16
N LEU A 47 6.65 -4.12 9.07
CA LEU A 47 5.48 -5.00 9.00
C LEU A 47 5.46 -5.79 7.69
N ALA A 48 5.68 -5.12 6.57
CA ALA A 48 5.81 -5.74 5.25
C ALA A 48 6.92 -6.82 5.22
N ARG A 49 8.08 -6.59 5.85
CA ARG A 49 9.13 -7.62 5.98
C ARG A 49 8.66 -8.87 6.75
N LYS A 50 7.84 -8.72 7.79
CA LYS A 50 7.27 -9.87 8.52
C LYS A 50 6.25 -10.63 7.67
N ILE A 51 5.45 -9.91 6.90
CA ILE A 51 4.52 -10.51 5.93
C ILE A 51 5.32 -11.28 4.87
N MET A 52 6.44 -10.74 4.39
CA MET A 52 7.34 -11.44 3.45
C MET A 52 7.91 -12.73 4.03
N GLN A 53 8.35 -12.72 5.28
CA GLN A 53 8.89 -13.90 5.95
C GLN A 53 7.84 -15.02 6.15
N THR A 54 6.55 -14.68 6.17
CA THR A 54 5.46 -15.62 6.43
C THR A 54 4.66 -15.90 5.16
N TRP A 55 3.78 -14.97 4.77
CA TRP A 55 2.95 -15.09 3.58
C TRP A 55 3.77 -15.08 2.29
N GLY A 56 4.77 -14.19 2.15
CA GLY A 56 5.61 -14.13 0.95
C GLY A 56 6.31 -15.47 0.69
N LYS A 57 6.95 -16.04 1.71
CA LYS A 57 7.53 -17.39 1.64
C LYS A 57 6.50 -18.47 1.27
N LYS A 58 5.27 -18.40 1.80
CA LYS A 58 4.19 -19.33 1.42
C LYS A 58 3.79 -19.17 -0.05
N MET A 59 3.76 -17.94 -0.58
CA MET A 59 3.47 -17.68 -2.01
C MET A 59 4.55 -18.30 -2.90
N SER A 60 5.82 -18.04 -2.60
CA SER A 60 6.97 -18.61 -3.31
C SER A 60 7.02 -20.14 -3.28
N LEU A 61 6.47 -20.77 -2.23
CA LEU A 61 6.38 -22.22 -2.11
C LEU A 61 5.13 -22.79 -2.81
N LYS A 62 4.01 -22.08 -2.75
CA LYS A 62 2.73 -22.51 -3.34
C LYS A 62 2.79 -22.42 -4.88
N TYR A 63 3.37 -21.35 -5.41
CA TYR A 63 3.46 -21.11 -6.84
C TYR A 63 4.90 -21.23 -7.30
N LYS A 64 5.10 -21.73 -8.52
CA LYS A 64 6.42 -21.75 -9.13
C LYS A 64 6.81 -20.33 -9.51
N GLU A 65 7.82 -19.79 -8.82
CA GLU A 65 8.45 -18.54 -9.23
C GLU A 65 9.24 -18.75 -10.52
N GLU A 66 9.08 -17.83 -11.45
CA GLU A 66 9.82 -17.80 -12.70
C GLU A 66 10.42 -16.41 -12.90
N ASN A 67 11.58 -16.34 -13.57
CA ASN A 67 12.20 -15.06 -13.90
C ASN A 67 11.89 -14.71 -15.35
N PHE A 68 11.29 -13.55 -15.55
CA PHE A 68 11.05 -12.96 -16.86
C PHE A 68 11.80 -11.62 -16.94
N PRO A 69 12.98 -11.58 -17.58
CA PRO A 69 13.82 -10.39 -17.63
C PRO A 69 13.08 -9.15 -18.15
N PHE A 70 12.15 -9.32 -19.09
CA PHE A 70 11.36 -8.23 -19.64
C PHE A 70 10.40 -7.62 -18.59
N LEU A 71 9.74 -8.46 -17.76
CA LEU A 71 8.90 -7.98 -16.66
C LEU A 71 9.72 -7.30 -15.58
N GLU A 72 10.90 -7.84 -15.29
CA GLU A 72 11.83 -7.24 -14.33
C GLU A 72 12.30 -5.86 -14.81
N GLU A 73 12.53 -5.69 -16.12
CA GLU A 73 12.86 -4.40 -16.72
C GLU A 73 11.71 -3.38 -16.59
N ILE A 74 10.48 -3.79 -16.91
CA ILE A 74 9.28 -2.94 -16.74
C ILE A 74 9.18 -2.51 -15.27
N TYR A 75 9.20 -3.47 -14.34
CA TYR A 75 9.12 -3.22 -12.91
C TYR A 75 10.22 -2.25 -12.43
N LYS A 76 11.48 -2.47 -12.84
CA LYS A 76 12.61 -1.58 -12.46
C LYS A 76 12.41 -0.16 -12.97
N LYS A 77 11.91 0.04 -14.19
CA LYS A 77 11.62 1.37 -14.74
C LYS A 77 10.53 2.09 -13.95
N ILE A 78 9.46 1.39 -13.58
CA ILE A 78 8.39 1.96 -12.75
C ILE A 78 8.92 2.31 -11.35
N VAL A 79 9.61 1.39 -10.69
CA VAL A 79 10.17 1.60 -9.34
C VAL A 79 11.21 2.71 -9.30
N ALA A 80 12.00 2.89 -10.35
CA ALA A 80 12.99 3.97 -10.44
C ALA A 80 12.34 5.37 -10.37
N ASN A 81 11.07 5.48 -10.76
CA ASN A 81 10.30 6.73 -10.68
C ASN A 81 9.64 6.95 -9.31
N TYR A 82 9.69 5.97 -8.42
CA TYR A 82 9.15 6.07 -7.07
C TYR A 82 10.03 7.00 -6.22
N PRO A 83 9.46 7.94 -5.45
CA PRO A 83 10.23 9.01 -4.79
C PRO A 83 11.19 8.52 -3.69
N VAL A 84 11.02 7.28 -3.21
CA VAL A 84 11.86 6.69 -2.19
C VAL A 84 12.39 5.34 -2.68
N LYS A 85 13.68 5.08 -2.45
CA LYS A 85 14.25 3.77 -2.78
C LYS A 85 13.49 2.63 -2.07
N LEU A 86 12.97 1.71 -2.86
CA LEU A 86 12.31 0.49 -2.39
C LEU A 86 13.27 -0.70 -2.55
N PRO A 87 13.60 -1.45 -1.48
CA PRO A 87 14.53 -2.58 -1.55
C PRO A 87 13.92 -3.90 -2.06
N GLY A 88 12.61 -3.93 -2.29
CA GLY A 88 11.90 -5.12 -2.75
C GLY A 88 12.23 -5.51 -4.19
N LYS A 89 11.69 -6.65 -4.62
CA LYS A 89 11.88 -7.18 -5.96
C LYS A 89 10.57 -7.68 -6.56
N LEU A 90 10.59 -7.96 -7.86
CA LEU A 90 9.52 -8.67 -8.54
C LEU A 90 9.58 -10.17 -8.21
N HIS A 91 8.44 -10.74 -7.85
CA HIS A 91 8.18 -12.17 -7.67
C HIS A 91 7.10 -12.57 -8.67
N PHE A 92 7.50 -13.12 -9.81
CA PHE A 92 6.55 -13.54 -10.83
C PHE A 92 6.11 -14.99 -10.60
N LEU A 93 4.80 -15.21 -10.54
CA LEU A 93 4.17 -16.47 -10.16
C LEU A 93 3.49 -17.12 -11.36
N ARG A 94 3.89 -18.33 -11.74
CA ARG A 94 3.18 -19.07 -12.80
C ARG A 94 1.87 -19.64 -12.24
N SER A 95 0.76 -18.97 -12.52
CA SER A 95 -0.59 -19.31 -12.04
C SER A 95 -1.65 -18.60 -12.89
N ASP A 96 -2.78 -19.26 -13.16
CA ASP A 96 -3.93 -18.64 -13.85
C ASP A 96 -4.77 -17.76 -12.92
N GLU A 97 -4.54 -17.84 -11.60
CA GLU A 97 -5.18 -16.96 -10.62
C GLU A 97 -4.76 -15.51 -10.83
N PHE A 98 -5.67 -14.55 -10.62
CA PHE A 98 -5.35 -13.13 -10.64
C PHE A 98 -4.65 -12.72 -9.34
N ILE A 99 -3.33 -12.50 -9.41
CA ILE A 99 -2.50 -12.08 -8.28
C ILE A 99 -1.69 -10.87 -8.73
N LEU A 100 -2.01 -9.72 -8.17
CA LEU A 100 -1.27 -8.47 -8.33
C LEU A 100 -1.28 -7.81 -6.96
N ASN A 101 -0.13 -7.80 -6.29
CA ASN A 101 0.01 -7.26 -4.94
C ASN A 101 1.39 -6.62 -4.79
N ILE A 102 1.44 -5.38 -4.33
CA ILE A 102 2.70 -4.67 -4.06
C ILE A 102 2.77 -4.32 -2.57
N LEU A 103 3.86 -4.74 -1.93
CA LEU A 103 4.10 -4.44 -0.53
C LEU A 103 4.83 -3.10 -0.36
N PRO A 104 4.73 -2.46 0.81
CA PRO A 104 5.48 -1.24 1.15
C PRO A 104 7.02 -1.34 1.09
N THR A 105 7.57 -2.55 1.04
CA THR A 105 8.99 -2.80 0.76
C THR A 105 9.34 -2.67 -0.72
N GLY A 106 8.35 -2.63 -1.61
CA GLY A 106 8.47 -2.73 -3.05
C GLY A 106 8.29 -4.16 -3.58
N ASP A 107 8.24 -5.17 -2.72
CA ASP A 107 8.04 -6.56 -3.17
C ASP A 107 6.71 -6.68 -3.92
N ALA A 108 6.78 -7.03 -5.21
CA ALA A 108 5.62 -7.15 -6.08
C ALA A 108 5.40 -8.61 -6.43
N PHE A 109 4.21 -9.14 -6.16
CA PHE A 109 3.78 -10.48 -6.54
C PHE A 109 2.81 -10.36 -7.71
N ILE A 110 3.22 -10.86 -8.88
CA ILE A 110 2.46 -10.77 -10.12
C ILE A 110 2.31 -12.16 -10.70
N SER A 111 1.10 -12.62 -10.97
CA SER A 111 0.87 -13.90 -11.63
C SER A 111 0.73 -13.78 -13.14
N SER A 112 0.98 -14.87 -13.87
CA SER A 112 0.64 -14.97 -15.30
C SER A 112 -0.83 -14.66 -15.57
N GLY A 113 -1.74 -15.09 -14.70
CA GLY A 113 -3.18 -14.82 -14.82
C GLY A 113 -3.55 -13.34 -14.70
N ALA A 114 -2.75 -12.54 -13.99
CA ALA A 114 -2.97 -11.09 -13.87
C ALA A 114 -2.57 -10.32 -15.13
N ILE A 115 -1.68 -10.86 -15.96
CA ILE A 115 -1.09 -10.16 -17.12
C ILE A 115 -1.33 -10.85 -18.46
N LYS A 116 -2.05 -11.98 -18.50
CA LYS A 116 -2.17 -12.86 -19.66
C LYS A 116 -2.65 -12.18 -20.95
N ASP A 117 -3.45 -11.12 -20.84
CA ASP A 117 -4.05 -10.39 -21.96
C ASP A 117 -3.53 -8.94 -22.07
N LEU A 118 -2.43 -8.63 -21.38
CA LEU A 118 -1.84 -7.29 -21.35
C LEU A 118 -0.57 -7.24 -22.22
N ASP A 119 -0.44 -6.17 -22.99
CA ASP A 119 0.80 -5.82 -23.68
C ASP A 119 1.81 -5.18 -22.71
N GLU A 120 3.01 -4.80 -23.19
CA GLU A 120 4.02 -4.17 -22.33
C GLU A 120 3.50 -2.92 -21.60
N SER A 121 2.68 -2.10 -22.29
CA SER A 121 2.15 -0.87 -21.70
C SER A 121 1.04 -1.16 -20.71
N GLY A 122 0.18 -2.14 -20.99
CA GLY A 122 -0.81 -2.65 -20.03
C GLY A 122 -0.15 -3.16 -18.75
N ILE A 123 0.92 -3.95 -18.87
CA ILE A 123 1.68 -4.45 -17.72
C ILE A 123 2.31 -3.29 -16.92
N ALA A 124 2.94 -2.34 -17.62
CA ALA A 124 3.52 -1.17 -16.95
C ALA A 124 2.46 -0.33 -16.23
N ASN A 125 1.29 -0.15 -16.85
CA ASN A 125 0.16 0.59 -16.30
C ASN A 125 -0.38 -0.06 -15.02
N VAL A 126 -0.63 -1.37 -15.01
CA VAL A 126 -1.12 -2.05 -13.79
C VAL A 126 -0.10 -2.00 -12.66
N ILE A 127 1.19 -2.15 -12.95
CA ILE A 127 2.24 -2.04 -11.94
C ILE A 127 2.30 -0.62 -11.39
N ALA A 128 2.29 0.38 -12.26
CA ALA A 128 2.31 1.78 -11.87
C ALA A 128 1.07 2.17 -11.04
N HIS A 129 -0.10 1.64 -11.38
CA HIS A 129 -1.34 1.83 -10.63
C HIS A 129 -1.25 1.31 -9.19
N GLU A 130 -0.73 0.10 -8.99
CA GLU A 130 -0.51 -0.45 -7.64
C GLU A 130 0.55 0.33 -6.85
N PHE A 131 1.60 0.85 -7.52
CA PHE A 131 2.56 1.75 -6.89
C PHE A 131 1.94 3.10 -6.52
N SER A 132 0.95 3.58 -7.29
CA SER A 132 0.21 4.79 -6.96
C SER A 132 -0.60 4.63 -5.68
N HIS A 133 -1.29 3.50 -5.49
CA HIS A 133 -1.94 3.17 -4.21
C HIS A 133 -0.96 3.19 -3.04
N LEU A 134 0.24 2.62 -3.23
CA LEU A 134 1.26 2.61 -2.20
C LEU A 134 1.77 4.02 -1.88
N LYS A 135 2.01 4.84 -2.90
CA LYS A 135 2.50 6.23 -2.76
C LYS A 135 1.48 7.15 -2.09
N LEU A 136 0.20 6.95 -2.37
CA LEU A 136 -0.89 7.73 -1.81
C LEU A 136 -1.38 7.17 -0.46
N PHE A 137 -0.78 6.07 0.01
CA PHE A 137 -1.10 5.44 1.29
C PHE A 137 -2.56 5.00 1.43
N HIS A 138 -3.26 4.71 0.31
CA HIS A 138 -4.69 4.33 0.36
C HIS A 138 -4.93 3.12 1.28
N ALA A 139 -4.03 2.14 1.30
CA ALA A 139 -4.15 0.99 2.22
C ALA A 139 -4.19 1.40 3.71
N GLN A 140 -3.52 2.49 4.08
CA GLN A 140 -3.52 2.99 5.46
C GLN A 140 -4.81 3.71 5.84
N GLU A 141 -5.50 4.31 4.87
CA GLU A 141 -6.77 5.00 5.11
C GLU A 141 -7.85 4.05 5.64
N HIS A 142 -7.78 2.78 5.25
CA HIS A 142 -8.68 1.72 5.72
C HIS A 142 -8.34 1.20 7.12
N ILE A 143 -7.21 1.61 7.70
CA ILE A 143 -6.80 1.26 9.06
C ILE A 143 -7.48 2.25 10.03
N GLY A 144 -8.78 2.04 10.27
CA GLY A 144 -9.61 2.94 11.08
C GLY A 144 -9.06 3.31 12.46
N TYR A 145 -9.47 4.48 12.97
CA TYR A 145 -8.98 5.19 14.16
C TYR A 145 -8.92 4.40 15.49
N SER A 146 -9.65 3.30 15.65
CA SER A 146 -9.57 2.44 16.84
C SER A 146 -8.45 1.39 16.76
N ARG A 147 -7.81 1.26 15.59
CA ARG A 147 -6.80 0.25 15.27
C ARG A 147 -5.32 0.68 15.38
N PRO A 148 -4.94 1.95 15.62
CA PRO A 148 -3.61 2.27 16.14
C PRO A 148 -3.32 1.54 17.45
N ILE A 149 -4.35 1.30 18.29
CA ILE A 149 -4.28 0.38 19.43
C ILE A 149 -4.02 -1.04 18.93
N THR A 150 -4.71 -1.51 17.89
CA THR A 150 -4.43 -2.83 17.27
C THR A 150 -3.02 -2.95 16.72
N LEU A 151 -2.44 -1.88 16.15
CA LEU A 151 -1.07 -1.84 15.67
C LEU A 151 -0.04 -1.76 16.81
N LEU A 152 -0.35 -1.00 17.87
CA LEU A 152 0.42 -0.96 19.10
C LEU A 152 0.41 -2.34 19.77
N VAL A 153 -0.76 -2.97 19.86
CA VAL A 153 -0.95 -4.36 20.30
C VAL A 153 -0.26 -5.33 19.34
N ALA A 154 -0.23 -5.10 18.03
CA ALA A 154 0.51 -5.93 17.06
C ALA A 154 2.03 -5.82 17.20
N TRP A 155 2.50 -4.62 17.46
CA TRP A 155 3.89 -4.30 17.72
C TRP A 155 4.35 -4.91 19.05
N MET A 156 3.53 -4.81 20.10
CA MET A 156 3.72 -5.49 21.39
C MET A 156 3.60 -7.02 21.23
N SER A 157 2.69 -7.51 20.39
CA SER A 157 2.47 -8.92 20.09
C SER A 157 3.44 -9.43 19.02
N ARG A 158 4.71 -9.01 19.09
CA ARG A 158 5.77 -9.18 18.07
C ARG A 158 5.95 -10.62 17.52
N ASN A 159 5.32 -11.63 18.16
CA ASN A 159 5.30 -13.06 17.84
C ASN A 159 3.91 -13.67 17.55
N ASN A 160 2.83 -12.90 17.36
CA ASN A 160 1.49 -13.45 17.16
C ASN A 160 1.13 -13.62 15.67
N HIS A 161 0.94 -14.88 15.25
CA HIS A 161 0.57 -15.24 13.88
C HIS A 161 -0.75 -14.60 13.42
N HIS A 162 -1.77 -14.56 14.29
CA HIS A 162 -3.09 -14.01 13.96
C HIS A 162 -3.04 -12.52 13.60
N THR A 163 -2.14 -11.78 14.24
CA THR A 163 -2.02 -10.35 14.00
C THR A 163 -1.32 -10.05 12.66
N THR A 164 -0.40 -10.92 12.25
CA THR A 164 0.28 -10.80 10.95
C THR A 164 -0.70 -11.06 9.80
N GLU A 165 -1.60 -12.04 9.93
CA GLU A 165 -2.63 -12.34 8.92
C GLU A 165 -3.67 -11.21 8.79
N ARG A 166 -4.12 -10.62 9.91
CA ARG A 166 -5.03 -9.45 9.84
C ARG A 166 -4.37 -8.27 9.14
N LEU A 167 -3.09 -8.02 9.46
CA LEU A 167 -2.34 -6.94 8.85
C LEU A 167 -2.06 -7.16 7.36
N ARG A 168 -1.81 -8.41 6.97
CA ARG A 168 -1.74 -8.81 5.56
C ARG A 168 -3.00 -8.42 4.81
N THR A 169 -4.17 -8.71 5.36
CA THR A 169 -5.46 -8.35 4.73
C THR A 169 -5.57 -6.85 4.50
N TYR A 170 -5.11 -6.01 5.42
CA TYR A 170 -5.13 -4.56 5.19
C TYR A 170 -4.14 -4.15 4.09
N LEU A 171 -2.90 -4.61 4.15
CA LEU A 171 -1.89 -4.15 3.19
C LEU A 171 -2.10 -4.70 1.78
N LEU A 172 -2.65 -5.91 1.63
CA LEU A 172 -2.74 -6.59 0.34
C LEU A 172 -4.16 -6.70 -0.24
N ASN A 173 -5.18 -6.66 0.62
CA ASN A 173 -6.58 -6.86 0.23
C ASN A 173 -7.43 -5.64 0.60
N SER A 174 -6.83 -4.44 0.64
CA SER A 174 -7.61 -3.22 0.74
C SER A 174 -8.53 -3.10 -0.48
N ARG A 175 -9.82 -2.83 -0.21
CA ARG A 175 -10.78 -2.50 -1.25
C ARG A 175 -10.83 -0.99 -1.35
N TYR A 176 -10.35 -0.45 -2.47
CA TYR A 176 -10.33 0.97 -2.69
C TYR A 176 -11.67 1.45 -3.23
N ASN A 177 -12.08 2.64 -2.79
CA ASN A 177 -13.28 3.30 -3.30
C ASN A 177 -12.98 4.01 -4.64
N GLU A 178 -14.03 4.46 -5.34
CA GLU A 178 -13.91 5.13 -6.64
C GLU A 178 -12.97 6.35 -6.63
N GLN A 179 -12.97 7.12 -5.53
CA GLN A 179 -12.07 8.26 -5.39
C GLN A 179 -10.61 7.81 -5.30
N GLU A 180 -10.30 6.80 -4.47
CA GLU A 180 -8.95 6.25 -4.34
C GLU A 180 -8.45 5.62 -5.66
N GLU A 181 -9.33 4.97 -6.41
CA GLU A 181 -9.03 4.42 -7.74
C GLU A 181 -8.72 5.54 -8.75
N THR A 182 -9.50 6.62 -8.72
CA THR A 182 -9.27 7.81 -9.57
C THR A 182 -7.95 8.49 -9.22
N GLU A 183 -7.68 8.68 -7.92
CA GLU A 183 -6.43 9.28 -7.44
C GLU A 183 -5.21 8.44 -7.87
N ALA A 184 -5.31 7.11 -7.77
CA ALA A 184 -4.26 6.21 -8.22
C ALA A 184 -4.07 6.23 -9.75
N GLN A 185 -5.16 6.32 -10.51
CA GLN A 185 -5.09 6.42 -11.97
C GLN A 185 -4.44 7.73 -12.43
N GLU A 186 -4.78 8.86 -11.82
CA GLU A 186 -4.15 10.15 -12.16
C GLU A 186 -2.65 10.16 -11.83
N LEU A 187 -2.24 9.61 -10.68
CA LEU A 187 -0.82 9.50 -10.35
C LEU A 187 -0.07 8.53 -11.30
N THR A 188 -0.76 7.50 -11.78
CA THR A 188 -0.20 6.54 -12.75
C THR A 188 0.22 7.22 -14.04
N LYS A 189 -0.57 8.16 -14.55
CA LYS A 189 -0.20 8.98 -15.71
C LYS A 189 1.14 9.69 -15.50
N ALA A 190 1.35 10.26 -14.31
CA ALA A 190 2.60 10.93 -13.95
C ALA A 190 3.80 9.96 -13.86
N TYR A 191 3.59 8.72 -13.43
CA TYR A 191 4.63 7.70 -13.46
C TYR A 191 4.95 7.23 -14.88
N LEU A 192 3.94 6.98 -15.70
CA LEU A 192 4.12 6.51 -17.08
C LEU A 192 4.71 7.58 -17.99
N ALA A 193 4.40 8.87 -17.78
CA ALA A 193 4.95 9.99 -18.54
C ALA A 193 6.49 10.08 -18.48
N LYS A 194 7.12 9.46 -17.47
CA LYS A 194 8.59 9.38 -17.33
C LYS A 194 9.18 8.13 -17.97
N THR A 195 8.39 7.38 -18.72
CA THR A 195 8.75 6.10 -19.34
C THR A 195 8.38 6.09 -20.82
N LYS A 196 8.66 4.97 -21.52
CA LYS A 196 8.20 4.75 -22.89
C LYS A 196 6.77 4.21 -23.00
N TYR A 197 6.14 3.90 -21.87
CA TYR A 197 4.83 3.22 -21.83
C TYR A 197 3.71 4.24 -21.87
N HIS A 198 2.59 3.87 -22.50
CA HIS A 198 1.40 4.70 -22.57
C HIS A 198 0.35 4.23 -21.57
N GLU A 199 -0.53 5.15 -21.17
CA GLU A 199 -1.70 4.81 -20.37
C GLU A 199 -2.62 3.89 -21.16
N THR A 200 -3.11 2.84 -20.51
CA THR A 200 -4.16 1.99 -21.03
C THR A 200 -5.38 2.11 -20.13
N HIS A 201 -6.58 1.94 -20.68
CA HIS A 201 -7.77 1.84 -19.84
C HIS A 201 -7.70 0.52 -19.06
N TYR A 202 -7.19 0.59 -17.84
CA TYR A 202 -7.21 -0.50 -16.89
C TYR A 202 -8.25 -0.19 -15.83
N ASN A 203 -9.35 -0.93 -15.86
CA ASN A 203 -10.29 -0.92 -14.74
C ASN A 203 -9.71 -1.85 -13.68
N CYS A 204 -9.22 -1.31 -12.56
CA CYS A 204 -8.89 -2.12 -11.41
C CYS A 204 -10.19 -2.75 -10.87
N LEU A 205 -10.50 -3.97 -11.32
CA LEU A 205 -11.74 -4.70 -11.02
C LEU A 205 -11.84 -5.15 -9.54
N ARG A 206 -10.95 -4.71 -8.65
CA ARG A 206 -11.11 -4.91 -7.20
C ARG A 206 -12.14 -3.95 -6.59
N SER A 207 -12.57 -2.92 -7.32
CA SER A 207 -13.53 -1.90 -6.86
C SER A 207 -15.01 -2.25 -7.07
N ALA A 208 -15.34 -3.34 -7.79
CA ALA A 208 -16.72 -3.72 -8.08
C ALA A 208 -17.04 -5.16 -7.63
N ASN A 209 -17.47 -5.30 -6.36
CA ASN A 209 -18.46 -6.28 -5.82
C ASN A 209 -18.44 -6.29 -4.28
#